data_AF-A0A2I1X9E3-F1
#
_entry.id   AF-A0A2I1X9E3-F1
#
_cell.length_a   1.000
_cell.length_b   1.000
_cell.length_c   1.000
_cell.angle_alpha   90.00
_cell.angle_beta   90.00
_cell.angle_gamma   90.00
#
_symmetry.space_group_name_H-M   'P 1'
#
loop_
_entity.id
_entity.type
_entity.pdbx_description
1 polymer ?
#
loop_
_entity_poly.entity_id
_entity_poly.type
_entity_poly.pdbx_seq_one_letter_code
_entity_poly.pdbx_strand_id
1 'polypeptide(L)'
;MKNSLIAQAAGILPVLLLSACAGGGSFDLDSVETKQHNPQSEAPKYQDEQTEKPANPDEAQAAENDRPVYGFAAKIPRRNWHPKNKEDHKALSEADWEKLGAGEPGEFPQKNEIFAMDKGTLNESITTGDGKSRVEGYTDFQYVRSGYIYRNGANKIDFKNNIALSGADGYLFYKGSNPSQALPMGKSIYKGTWDYVTDAKEKQKFSQLGNSQAGDRYGALSAEEADVLRNKSEAPEGQTDFGLTSEFEVDFAAKTMTGVLYRNNRITHNETENKTKQIKRYDIQANLHGNRFKGKALAADKDTGNGHPFVSDSDSLEGGFYGPQGDELGGKFLANDKKVLAVFSAKQKDGAEKPLAETFMDAYRIGADFVKKQIDSFGNVAKLLIDGVELALVPSEGTQTAFQHIFEKDGVKVSVCCSNLDYLHFGVLEHGGSHDMFLQGSRTPVSDMPVTAGEAVYRGTWSGTIVNGTSWSAEPSNKEGGNRAEFKVNFAEKTLNGMLTAKDRIAPVFTITATIQGNGFSGVAKTGENGFALDPKNTIDPKRTNIRADVSGGFYGKNAIEMGGSFSGNTLEGESGKAAVVFGTKRQQLVR
;
A
#
# COMPACT_ATOMS: atom_id res chain seq x y z
N MET A 1 -55.75 -14.17 44.13
CA MET A 1 -56.25 -14.38 45.50
C MET A 1 -56.31 -15.88 45.77
N LYS A 2 -55.58 -16.34 46.80
CA LYS A 2 -55.64 -17.66 47.48
C LYS A 2 -55.27 -18.89 46.63
N ASN A 3 -54.54 -19.91 47.09
CA ASN A 3 -53.73 -20.15 48.29
C ASN A 3 -52.95 -21.48 48.06
N SER A 4 -51.76 -21.58 48.65
CA SER A 4 -51.13 -22.71 49.40
C SER A 4 -51.10 -24.15 48.78
N LEU A 5 -49.96 -24.82 48.53
CA LEU A 5 -48.91 -25.44 49.41
C LEU A 5 -49.39 -26.61 50.31
N ILE A 6 -48.64 -27.73 50.24
CA ILE A 6 -48.22 -28.75 51.27
C ILE A 6 -47.84 -30.05 50.51
N ALA A 7 -46.56 -30.47 50.39
CA ALA A 7 -45.72 -31.31 51.30
C ALA A 7 -46.24 -32.77 51.42
N GLN A 8 -45.53 -33.91 51.42
CA GLN A 8 -44.22 -34.44 51.89
C GLN A 8 -43.98 -35.82 51.19
N ALA A 9 -42.78 -36.22 50.75
CA ALA A 9 -41.70 -37.00 51.43
C ALA A 9 -41.86 -38.54 51.51
N ALA A 10 -40.70 -39.23 51.39
CA ALA A 10 -40.37 -40.67 51.56
C ALA A 10 -40.77 -41.62 50.40
N GLY A 11 -39.90 -42.43 49.77
CA GLY A 11 -38.67 -43.10 50.20
C GLY A 11 -38.99 -44.57 50.48
N ILE A 12 -38.42 -45.52 49.72
CA ILE A 12 -38.06 -46.93 50.02
C ILE A 12 -37.93 -47.76 48.71
N LEU A 13 -36.68 -48.15 48.38
CA LEU A 13 -36.28 -49.36 47.63
C LEU A 13 -36.17 -50.53 48.66
N PRO A 14 -35.93 -51.82 48.33
CA PRO A 14 -36.02 -52.60 47.07
C PRO A 14 -36.75 -53.97 47.28
N VAL A 15 -36.76 -54.85 46.27
CA VAL A 15 -36.25 -56.26 46.31
C VAL A 15 -36.86 -57.11 45.18
N LEU A 16 -35.95 -57.87 44.56
CA LEU A 16 -36.12 -58.86 43.50
C LEU A 16 -37.14 -59.96 43.82
N LEU A 17 -37.67 -60.60 42.78
CA LEU A 17 -37.51 -62.06 42.59
C LEU A 17 -37.84 -62.48 41.15
N LEU A 18 -36.92 -63.27 40.61
CA LEU A 18 -36.97 -63.98 39.34
C LEU A 18 -38.03 -65.08 39.34
N SER A 19 -38.62 -65.36 38.18
CA SER A 19 -39.13 -66.68 37.84
C SER A 19 -38.82 -66.97 36.36
N ALA A 20 -37.86 -67.87 36.18
CA ALA A 20 -37.49 -68.48 34.92
C ALA A 20 -38.25 -69.81 34.68
N CYS A 21 -38.06 -70.31 33.46
CA CYS A 21 -38.34 -71.65 32.89
C CYS A 21 -39.57 -71.69 31.96
N ALA A 22 -39.38 -71.65 30.63
CA ALA A 22 -38.91 -72.71 29.72
C ALA A 22 -40.13 -73.27 28.93
N GLY A 23 -40.14 -73.47 27.62
CA GLY A 23 -39.11 -73.39 26.59
C GLY A 23 -39.71 -73.63 25.19
N GLY A 24 -38.86 -73.84 24.19
CA GLY A 24 -39.23 -74.34 22.86
C GLY A 24 -38.58 -73.54 21.72
N GLY A 25 -37.39 -73.97 21.28
CA GLY A 25 -36.59 -73.28 20.26
C GLY A 25 -36.92 -73.67 18.82
N SER A 26 -36.30 -72.94 17.89
CA SER A 26 -35.79 -73.44 16.62
C SER A 26 -34.59 -72.57 16.22
N PHE A 27 -33.47 -73.21 15.93
CA PHE A 27 -32.22 -72.58 15.51
C PHE A 27 -32.24 -72.41 13.99
N ASP A 28 -32.13 -71.17 13.51
CA ASP A 28 -31.55 -70.87 12.20
C ASP A 28 -30.26 -70.08 12.45
N LEU A 29 -29.14 -70.72 12.13
CA LEU A 29 -27.81 -70.15 12.16
C LEU A 29 -27.53 -69.48 10.82
N ASP A 30 -28.01 -68.25 10.63
CA ASP A 30 -27.33 -67.34 9.71
C ASP A 30 -26.24 -66.62 10.49
N SER A 31 -25.01 -67.03 10.20
CA SER A 31 -23.76 -66.48 10.68
C SER A 31 -23.75 -64.95 10.51
N VAL A 32 -23.86 -64.23 11.62
CA VAL A 32 -23.47 -62.84 11.71
C VAL A 32 -21.97 -62.78 11.46
N GLU A 33 -21.57 -62.39 10.26
CA GLU A 33 -20.21 -61.88 10.03
C GLU A 33 -20.01 -60.72 11.00
N THR A 34 -19.26 -60.98 12.07
CA THR A 34 -18.58 -59.93 12.80
C THR A 34 -17.70 -59.21 11.80
N LYS A 35 -18.14 -58.06 11.28
CA LYS A 35 -17.23 -57.11 10.64
C LYS A 35 -16.11 -56.87 11.64
N GLN A 36 -14.94 -57.42 11.35
CA GLN A 36 -13.70 -57.02 11.98
C GLN A 36 -13.67 -55.49 11.96
N HIS A 37 -13.48 -54.89 13.13
CA HIS A 37 -13.14 -53.48 13.26
C HIS A 37 -11.82 -53.29 12.51
N ASN A 38 -11.93 -52.92 11.24
CA ASN A 38 -10.80 -52.40 10.49
C ASN A 38 -10.42 -51.11 11.23
N PRO A 39 -9.18 -50.94 11.74
CA PRO A 39 -8.73 -49.65 12.23
C PRO A 39 -8.70 -48.74 11.01
N GLN A 40 -9.82 -48.08 10.74
CA GLN A 40 -9.92 -47.00 9.78
C GLN A 40 -8.94 -45.96 10.32
N SER A 41 -7.78 -45.82 9.67
CA SER A 41 -6.75 -44.88 10.13
C SER A 41 -7.42 -43.53 10.36
N GLU A 42 -7.43 -43.03 11.60
CA GLU A 42 -7.95 -41.69 11.87
C GLU A 42 -7.28 -40.74 10.89
N ALA A 43 -8.08 -39.96 10.16
CA ALA A 43 -7.54 -38.95 9.27
C ALA A 43 -6.59 -38.05 10.10
N PRO A 44 -5.40 -37.72 9.58
CA PRO A 44 -4.43 -36.91 10.32
C PRO A 44 -5.10 -35.62 10.83
N LYS A 45 -5.00 -35.39 12.14
CA LYS A 45 -5.50 -34.17 12.78
C LYS A 45 -4.50 -33.05 12.49
N TYR A 46 -4.99 -31.91 12.02
CA TYR A 46 -4.20 -30.74 11.69
C TYR A 46 -4.60 -29.58 12.59
N GLN A 47 -3.64 -28.71 12.88
CA GLN A 47 -3.85 -27.44 13.56
C GLN A 47 -3.02 -26.35 12.88
N ASP A 48 -3.51 -25.11 12.93
CA ASP A 48 -2.74 -23.93 12.50
C ASP A 48 -1.35 -23.94 13.15
N GLU A 49 -0.33 -23.78 12.33
CA GLU A 49 1.03 -23.57 12.82
C GLU A 49 1.12 -22.21 13.50
N GLN A 50 1.73 -22.18 14.70
CA GLN A 50 1.82 -20.94 15.45
C GLN A 50 2.82 -19.97 14.82
N THR A 51 2.45 -18.70 14.83
CA THR A 51 3.28 -17.62 14.32
C THR A 51 3.32 -16.45 15.27
N GLU A 52 4.46 -15.77 15.27
CA GLU A 52 4.53 -14.43 15.79
C GLU A 52 3.62 -13.53 14.95
N LYS A 53 2.88 -12.67 15.62
CA LYS A 53 2.16 -11.60 14.94
C LYS A 53 3.18 -10.71 14.20
N PRO A 54 2.80 -10.08 13.08
CA PRO A 54 3.58 -9.03 12.48
C PRO A 54 3.99 -8.06 13.58
N ALA A 55 5.26 -7.65 13.58
CA ALA A 55 5.60 -6.46 14.34
C ALA A 55 4.61 -5.39 13.89
N ASN A 56 3.88 -4.78 14.83
CA ASN A 56 3.13 -3.57 14.52
C ASN A 56 4.12 -2.69 13.76
N PRO A 57 3.81 -2.26 12.53
CA PRO A 57 4.72 -1.37 11.83
C PRO A 57 5.07 -0.27 12.81
N ASP A 58 6.38 -0.08 13.04
CA ASP A 58 6.93 0.74 14.12
C ASP A 58 6.07 1.98 14.35
N GLU A 59 5.98 2.48 15.58
CA GLU A 59 5.33 3.75 15.90
C GLU A 59 5.74 4.91 14.94
N ALA A 60 6.85 4.74 14.20
CA ALA A 60 7.25 5.49 13.01
C ALA A 60 6.24 5.55 11.83
N GLN A 61 5.24 4.65 11.72
CA GLN A 61 4.08 4.75 10.81
C GLN A 61 2.80 5.23 11.54
N ALA A 62 2.81 5.28 12.88
CA ALA A 62 1.61 5.50 13.69
C ALA A 62 1.41 6.95 14.17
N ALA A 63 2.41 7.82 14.06
CA ALA A 63 2.28 9.23 14.46
C ALA A 63 2.08 10.17 13.24
N GLU A 64 0.81 10.40 12.89
CA GLU A 64 0.19 11.71 12.57
C GLU A 64 -1.05 11.55 11.66
N ASN A 65 -2.24 11.62 12.27
CA ASN A 65 -3.58 12.02 11.77
C ASN A 65 -4.08 11.56 10.37
N ASP A 66 -5.11 10.69 10.44
CA ASP A 66 -6.39 10.59 9.71
C ASP A 66 -6.48 10.48 8.17
N ARG A 67 -5.40 10.62 7.39
CA ARG A 67 -5.48 10.38 5.94
C ARG A 67 -4.21 9.76 5.33
N PRO A 68 -4.36 8.88 4.32
CA PRO A 68 -3.25 8.41 3.50
C PRO A 68 -2.54 9.59 2.84
N VAL A 69 -1.20 9.61 2.91
CA VAL A 69 -0.40 10.74 2.41
C VAL A 69 0.29 10.38 1.11
N TYR A 70 -0.25 10.90 0.01
CA TYR A 70 0.29 10.74 -1.35
C TYR A 70 1.37 11.75 -1.69
N GLY A 71 1.43 12.84 -0.93
CA GLY A 71 2.39 13.91 -1.10
C GLY A 71 2.14 15.03 -0.12
N PHE A 72 2.91 16.11 -0.26
CA PHE A 72 2.80 17.29 0.58
C PHE A 72 2.96 18.56 -0.25
N ALA A 73 2.32 19.63 0.19
CA ALA A 73 2.52 20.98 -0.30
C ALA A 73 2.79 21.92 0.88
N ALA A 74 3.68 22.89 0.71
CA ALA A 74 3.94 23.94 1.69
C ALA A 74 3.87 25.30 1.00
N LYS A 75 3.20 26.25 1.65
CA LYS A 75 3.05 27.61 1.12
C LYS A 75 4.38 28.35 1.12
N ILE A 76 4.70 29.06 0.05
CA ILE A 76 5.91 29.88 -0.04
C ILE A 76 5.84 31.00 1.01
N PRO A 77 6.80 31.11 1.95
CA PRO A 77 6.76 32.11 3.00
C PRO A 77 6.81 33.53 2.44
N ARG A 78 5.90 34.39 2.91
CA ARG A 78 5.91 35.84 2.66
C ARG A 78 5.66 36.53 3.98
N ARG A 79 6.61 37.35 4.45
CA ARG A 79 6.42 38.11 5.69
C ARG A 79 5.69 39.42 5.40
N ASN A 80 4.84 39.87 6.32
CA ASN A 80 4.26 41.20 6.23
C ASN A 80 5.31 42.28 6.52
N TRP A 81 5.80 42.98 5.48
CA TRP A 81 6.81 44.03 5.67
C TRP A 81 6.21 45.41 5.91
N HIS A 82 4.89 45.52 6.10
CA HIS A 82 4.21 46.77 6.33
C HIS A 82 4.70 47.46 7.63
N PRO A 83 5.07 48.76 7.62
CA PRO A 83 5.69 49.42 8.78
C PRO A 83 4.86 49.40 10.08
N LYS A 84 3.53 49.41 9.98
CA LYS A 84 2.62 49.42 11.14
C LYS A 84 2.22 48.04 11.68
N ASN A 85 2.43 46.98 10.90
CA ASN A 85 2.08 45.60 11.28
C ASN A 85 3.16 44.67 10.74
N LYS A 86 4.39 44.92 11.19
CA LYS A 86 5.57 44.30 10.64
C LYS A 86 5.76 42.92 11.26
N GLU A 87 5.86 41.93 10.40
CA GLU A 87 6.30 40.59 10.74
C GLU A 87 7.81 40.52 10.50
N ASP A 88 8.57 40.29 11.57
CA ASP A 88 10.03 40.23 11.52
C ASP A 88 10.51 38.90 10.94
N HIS A 89 9.76 37.81 11.17
CA HIS A 89 10.15 36.47 10.73
C HIS A 89 8.92 35.62 10.45
N LYS A 90 8.79 35.17 9.20
CA LYS A 90 7.91 34.09 8.80
C LYS A 90 8.73 32.79 8.76
N ALA A 91 8.76 32.10 9.90
CA ALA A 91 9.49 30.85 10.07
C ALA A 91 8.80 29.67 9.37
N LEU A 92 9.59 28.63 9.08
CA LEU A 92 9.10 27.34 8.62
C LEU A 92 8.90 26.38 9.80
N SER A 93 8.02 25.40 9.62
CA SER A 93 7.70 24.36 10.60
C SER A 93 7.14 23.13 9.90
N GLU A 94 7.16 21.97 10.59
CA GLU A 94 6.51 20.77 10.07
C GLU A 94 4.99 20.93 9.90
N ALA A 95 4.38 21.86 10.66
CA ALA A 95 2.96 22.17 10.56
C ALA A 95 2.59 22.97 9.29
N ASP A 96 3.57 23.52 8.57
CA ASP A 96 3.33 24.20 7.29
C ASP A 96 3.09 23.22 6.13
N TRP A 97 3.32 21.92 6.35
CA TRP A 97 3.04 20.89 5.37
C TRP A 97 1.55 20.53 5.33
N GLU A 98 0.95 20.76 4.18
CA GLU A 98 -0.40 20.31 3.86
C GLU A 98 -0.34 18.95 3.14
N LYS A 99 -1.02 17.96 3.69
CA LYS A 99 -1.09 16.61 3.11
C LYS A 99 -1.92 16.62 1.82
N LEU A 100 -1.39 15.99 0.77
CA LEU A 100 -2.09 15.80 -0.50
C LEU A 100 -2.72 14.41 -0.56
N GLY A 101 -3.99 14.36 -0.97
CA GLY A 101 -4.77 13.13 -1.12
C GLY A 101 -4.51 12.39 -2.43
N ALA A 102 -5.28 11.33 -2.66
CA ALA A 102 -5.21 10.49 -3.86
C ALA A 102 -5.49 11.24 -5.17
N GLY A 103 -5.28 10.56 -6.29
CA GLY A 103 -5.52 11.08 -7.65
C GLY A 103 -4.24 11.47 -8.39
N GLU A 104 -4.40 12.07 -9.57
CA GLU A 104 -3.30 12.36 -10.47
C GLU A 104 -2.21 13.23 -9.82
N PRO A 105 -0.91 12.95 -10.05
CA PRO A 105 0.19 13.71 -9.44
C PRO A 105 0.14 15.21 -9.76
N GLY A 106 -0.38 15.55 -10.93
CA GLY A 106 -0.50 16.93 -11.40
C GLY A 106 -1.76 17.67 -10.94
N GLU A 107 -2.66 17.05 -10.16
CA GLU A 107 -3.96 17.61 -9.78
C GLU A 107 -4.12 17.64 -8.25
N PHE A 108 -4.25 18.84 -7.68
CA PHE A 108 -4.46 19.03 -6.25
C PHE A 108 -5.03 20.42 -5.94
N PRO A 109 -5.72 20.61 -4.80
CA PRO A 109 -6.46 21.85 -4.50
C PRO A 109 -5.61 23.12 -4.60
N GLN A 110 -4.41 23.10 -4.02
CA GLN A 110 -3.50 24.24 -3.97
C GLN A 110 -3.07 24.69 -5.37
N LYS A 111 -2.91 23.76 -6.32
CA LYS A 111 -2.61 24.11 -7.73
C LYS A 111 -3.79 24.79 -8.40
N ASN A 112 -5.01 24.34 -8.13
CA ASN A 112 -6.23 24.98 -8.65
C ASN A 112 -6.39 26.41 -8.11
N GLU A 113 -6.04 26.64 -6.84
CA GLU A 113 -6.02 27.99 -6.26
C GLU A 113 -5.08 28.93 -7.03
N ILE A 114 -3.86 28.49 -7.35
CA ILE A 114 -2.87 29.31 -8.07
C ILE A 114 -3.28 29.56 -9.52
N PHE A 115 -3.90 28.57 -10.18
CA PHE A 115 -4.43 28.77 -11.53
C PHE A 115 -5.57 29.78 -11.59
N ALA A 116 -6.46 29.77 -10.60
CA ALA A 116 -7.60 30.67 -10.52
C ALA A 116 -7.21 32.14 -10.26
N MET A 117 -5.97 32.42 -9.87
CA MET A 117 -5.49 33.80 -9.70
C MET A 117 -5.38 34.54 -11.03
N ASP A 118 -5.88 35.77 -11.05
CA ASP A 118 -5.83 36.71 -12.17
C ASP A 118 -4.53 37.54 -12.20
N LYS A 119 -3.89 37.70 -11.05
CA LYS A 119 -2.66 38.49 -10.89
C LYS A 119 -1.40 37.65 -11.02
N GLY A 120 -0.42 38.23 -11.72
CA GLY A 120 0.92 37.68 -11.81
C GLY A 120 1.10 36.61 -12.88
N THR A 121 2.35 36.34 -13.22
CA THR A 121 2.73 35.35 -14.23
C THR A 121 2.82 33.98 -13.58
N LEU A 122 2.10 32.99 -14.12
CA LEU A 122 2.17 31.60 -13.65
C LEU A 122 3.53 31.00 -13.95
N ASN A 123 4.12 30.35 -12.94
CA ASN A 123 5.36 29.60 -13.05
C ASN A 123 5.15 28.25 -12.33
N GLU A 124 5.46 27.15 -13.02
CA GLU A 124 5.39 25.80 -12.44
C GLU A 124 6.59 24.95 -12.86
N SER A 125 7.05 24.02 -12.03
CA SER A 125 8.14 23.07 -12.34
C SER A 125 7.67 21.82 -13.10
N ILE A 126 6.36 21.63 -13.26
CA ILE A 126 5.72 20.39 -13.72
C ILE A 126 5.93 20.13 -15.21
N THR A 127 6.02 21.19 -16.01
CA THR A 127 6.21 21.10 -17.46
C THR A 127 7.69 21.08 -17.81
N THR A 128 8.14 19.98 -18.43
CA THR A 128 9.50 19.80 -18.95
C THR A 128 9.70 20.63 -20.20
N GLY A 129 10.71 21.51 -20.21
CA GLY A 129 11.01 22.43 -21.32
C GLY A 129 11.12 23.89 -20.86
N ASP A 130 11.84 24.70 -21.62
CA ASP A 130 11.95 26.17 -21.46
C ASP A 130 12.61 26.68 -20.17
N GLY A 131 13.79 26.15 -19.82
CA GLY A 131 14.66 26.77 -18.82
C GLY A 131 14.37 26.38 -17.37
N LYS A 132 13.93 25.13 -17.13
CA LYS A 132 13.72 24.55 -15.79
C LYS A 132 14.69 23.40 -15.49
N SER A 133 14.81 23.04 -14.21
CA SER A 133 15.63 21.92 -13.74
C SER A 133 15.20 20.60 -14.40
N ARG A 134 16.16 19.79 -14.84
CA ARG A 134 15.93 18.46 -15.45
C ARG A 134 17.23 17.66 -15.56
N VAL A 135 17.11 16.34 -15.72
CA VAL A 135 18.21 15.44 -16.09
C VAL A 135 17.85 14.77 -17.40
N GLU A 136 18.64 14.97 -18.46
CA GLU A 136 18.38 14.37 -19.77
C GLU A 136 18.45 12.83 -19.69
N GLY A 137 17.43 12.15 -20.25
CA GLY A 137 17.25 10.69 -20.14
C GLY A 137 16.56 10.21 -18.86
N TYR A 138 16.08 11.13 -18.03
CA TYR A 138 15.28 10.88 -16.82
C TYR A 138 14.14 11.90 -16.71
N THR A 139 13.39 12.11 -17.80
CA THR A 139 12.37 13.17 -17.90
C THR A 139 10.93 12.67 -17.92
N ASP A 140 10.70 11.40 -18.26
CA ASP A 140 9.35 10.90 -18.55
C ASP A 140 8.58 10.45 -17.30
N PHE A 141 8.42 11.37 -16.34
CA PHE A 141 7.67 11.10 -15.11
C PHE A 141 6.18 10.84 -15.42
N GLN A 142 5.62 9.79 -14.84
CA GLN A 142 4.21 9.39 -14.94
C GLN A 142 3.55 9.39 -13.57
N TYR A 143 4.27 8.95 -12.53
CA TYR A 143 3.70 8.66 -11.22
C TYR A 143 4.02 9.72 -10.17
N VAL A 144 4.99 10.60 -10.39
CA VAL A 144 5.41 11.65 -9.45
C VAL A 144 5.46 12.99 -10.14
N ARG A 145 5.04 14.04 -9.44
CA ARG A 145 5.31 15.45 -9.78
C ARG A 145 5.84 16.16 -8.55
N SER A 146 6.87 16.98 -8.73
CA SER A 146 7.53 17.70 -7.66
C SER A 146 8.02 19.07 -8.13
N GLY A 147 8.22 19.97 -7.17
CA GLY A 147 8.87 21.25 -7.32
C GLY A 147 7.98 22.38 -6.83
N TYR A 148 7.70 23.37 -7.67
CA TYR A 148 6.97 24.58 -7.30
C TYR A 148 5.84 24.91 -8.26
N ILE A 149 4.83 25.62 -7.75
CA ILE A 149 3.82 26.30 -8.54
C ILE A 149 3.49 27.64 -7.88
N TYR A 150 3.62 28.74 -8.61
CA TYR A 150 3.40 30.08 -8.06
C TYR A 150 3.03 31.12 -9.12
N ARG A 151 2.49 32.25 -8.66
CA ARG A 151 2.34 33.48 -9.43
C ARG A 151 3.43 34.48 -9.05
N ASN A 152 4.25 34.86 -10.02
CA ASN A 152 5.22 35.93 -9.86
C ASN A 152 4.53 37.29 -10.05
N GLY A 153 4.80 38.26 -9.18
CA GLY A 153 4.18 39.60 -9.23
C GLY A 153 2.77 39.68 -8.62
N ALA A 154 2.26 38.60 -8.01
CA ALA A 154 1.00 38.59 -7.26
C ALA A 154 1.12 39.21 -5.85
N ASN A 155 1.69 40.41 -5.78
CA ASN A 155 1.90 41.12 -4.51
C ASN A 155 0.54 41.53 -3.90
N LYS A 156 0.37 41.32 -2.60
CA LYS A 156 -0.81 41.77 -1.84
C LYS A 156 -0.43 42.98 -1.00
N ILE A 157 -0.66 44.16 -1.58
CA ILE A 157 -0.36 45.46 -0.95
C ILE A 157 -1.67 46.18 -0.64
N ASP A 158 -1.98 46.29 0.65
CA ASP A 158 -3.12 47.02 1.18
C ASP A 158 -2.69 47.78 2.45
N PHE A 159 -2.21 49.00 2.23
CA PHE A 159 -1.74 49.89 3.30
C PHE A 159 -2.87 50.34 4.24
N LYS A 160 -4.14 50.33 3.82
CA LYS A 160 -5.25 50.69 4.70
C LYS A 160 -5.44 49.63 5.78
N ASN A 161 -5.29 48.37 5.40
CA ASN A 161 -5.40 47.23 6.31
C ASN A 161 -4.05 46.75 6.86
N ASN A 162 -2.98 47.55 6.70
CA ASN A 162 -1.62 47.25 7.16
C ASN A 162 -1.03 45.94 6.61
N ILE A 163 -1.32 45.59 5.34
CA ILE A 163 -0.83 44.38 4.67
C ILE A 163 0.14 44.79 3.55
N ALA A 164 1.35 44.24 3.57
CA ALA A 164 2.29 44.34 2.47
C ALA A 164 3.05 43.00 2.32
N LEU A 165 2.56 42.16 1.42
CA LEU A 165 3.16 40.87 1.06
C LEU A 165 3.70 40.97 -0.37
N SER A 166 4.97 40.63 -0.55
CA SER A 166 5.64 40.64 -1.86
C SER A 166 6.25 39.29 -2.19
N GLY A 167 6.60 39.08 -3.46
CA GLY A 167 7.25 37.86 -3.93
C GLY A 167 6.27 36.82 -4.44
N ALA A 168 6.78 35.62 -4.71
CA ALA A 168 6.04 34.48 -5.23
C ALA A 168 4.85 34.11 -4.32
N ASP A 169 3.64 34.08 -4.89
CA ASP A 169 2.45 33.50 -4.22
C ASP A 169 2.21 32.10 -4.76
N GLY A 170 2.43 31.08 -3.93
CA GLY A 170 2.42 29.72 -4.41
C GLY A 170 2.82 28.70 -3.37
N TYR A 171 3.14 27.51 -3.86
CA TYR A 171 3.44 26.33 -3.08
C TYR A 171 4.68 25.62 -3.62
N LEU A 172 5.49 25.08 -2.71
CA LEU A 172 6.44 24.01 -2.98
C LEU A 172 5.73 22.68 -2.70
N PHE A 173 5.88 21.67 -3.54
CA PHE A 173 5.14 20.42 -3.38
C PHE A 173 5.85 19.21 -3.98
N TYR A 174 5.48 18.03 -3.51
CA TYR A 174 5.60 16.80 -4.29
C TYR A 174 4.33 15.96 -4.10
N LYS A 175 3.91 15.24 -5.13
CA LYS A 175 2.77 14.33 -5.11
C LYS A 175 3.08 13.12 -5.97
N GLY A 176 2.77 11.94 -5.47
CA GLY A 176 2.82 10.71 -6.24
C GLY A 176 1.48 10.00 -6.35
N SER A 177 1.34 9.13 -7.33
CA SER A 177 0.21 8.23 -7.57
C SER A 177 0.70 6.79 -7.66
N ASN A 178 -0.21 5.82 -7.49
CA ASN A 178 0.10 4.40 -7.50
C ASN A 178 1.32 4.04 -6.61
N PRO A 179 1.20 4.16 -5.27
CA PRO A 179 2.26 3.74 -4.35
C PRO A 179 2.69 2.29 -4.64
N SER A 180 3.99 2.07 -4.82
CA SER A 180 4.50 0.82 -5.38
C SER A 180 4.16 -0.38 -4.52
N GLN A 181 3.78 -1.48 -5.15
CA GLN A 181 3.50 -2.78 -4.49
C GLN A 181 4.53 -3.85 -4.83
N ALA A 182 5.38 -3.56 -5.82
CA ALA A 182 6.60 -4.28 -6.12
C ALA A 182 7.78 -3.32 -6.14
N LEU A 183 8.96 -3.82 -5.78
CA LEU A 183 10.22 -3.07 -5.80
C LEU A 183 11.31 -3.92 -6.45
N PRO A 184 12.34 -3.31 -7.08
CA PRO A 184 13.49 -4.03 -7.60
C PRO A 184 14.18 -4.86 -6.51
N MET A 185 14.79 -5.99 -6.86
CA MET A 185 15.47 -6.86 -5.88
C MET A 185 16.94 -6.47 -5.62
N GLY A 186 17.53 -5.64 -6.50
CA GLY A 186 18.95 -5.30 -6.48
C GLY A 186 19.19 -3.82 -6.21
N LYS A 187 20.28 -3.31 -6.76
CA LYS A 187 20.56 -1.87 -6.77
C LYS A 187 19.86 -1.19 -7.93
N SER A 188 19.41 0.04 -7.72
CA SER A 188 18.83 0.87 -8.78
C SER A 188 19.26 2.32 -8.63
N ILE A 189 19.51 2.96 -9.76
CA ILE A 189 19.88 4.37 -9.84
C ILE A 189 18.66 5.18 -10.26
N TYR A 190 18.38 6.24 -9.51
CA TYR A 190 17.34 7.20 -9.80
C TYR A 190 17.96 8.57 -10.00
N LYS A 191 17.55 9.29 -11.04
CA LYS A 191 17.92 10.69 -11.23
C LYS A 191 16.70 11.56 -11.44
N GLY A 192 16.81 12.82 -11.06
CA GLY A 192 15.75 13.80 -11.25
C GLY A 192 16.14 15.16 -10.71
N THR A 193 15.22 15.80 -10.01
CA THR A 193 15.36 17.18 -9.55
C THR A 193 15.04 17.32 -8.07
N TRP A 194 15.42 18.47 -7.53
CA TRP A 194 14.98 18.92 -6.22
C TRP A 194 14.76 20.42 -6.25
N ASP A 195 13.89 20.89 -5.37
CA ASP A 195 13.51 22.29 -5.23
C ASP A 195 13.37 22.62 -3.75
N TYR A 196 13.54 23.90 -3.43
CA TYR A 196 13.50 24.35 -2.05
C TYR A 196 12.93 25.75 -1.94
N VAL A 197 12.50 26.08 -0.73
CA VAL A 197 12.15 27.42 -0.30
C VAL A 197 12.73 27.69 1.08
N THR A 198 13.13 28.93 1.33
CA THR A 198 13.59 29.36 2.65
C THR A 198 12.52 30.05 3.47
N ASP A 199 12.80 30.25 4.76
CA ASP A 199 12.05 31.18 5.60
C ASP A 199 12.20 32.63 5.10
N ALA A 200 11.33 33.54 5.58
CA ALA A 200 11.43 34.96 5.27
C ALA A 200 11.69 35.76 6.56
N LYS A 201 12.90 36.31 6.69
CA LYS A 201 13.35 36.99 7.91
C LYS A 201 13.93 38.36 7.60
N GLU A 202 13.56 39.37 8.39
CA GLU A 202 14.04 40.72 8.16
C GLU A 202 15.58 40.79 8.04
N LYS A 203 16.04 41.44 6.97
CA LYS A 203 17.47 41.67 6.64
C LYS A 203 18.27 40.40 6.35
N GLN A 204 17.64 39.23 6.31
CA GLN A 204 18.29 38.02 5.84
C GLN A 204 18.58 38.14 4.35
N LYS A 205 19.81 37.79 3.95
CA LYS A 205 20.27 37.83 2.55
C LYS A 205 21.15 36.64 2.28
N PHE A 206 20.96 36.04 1.10
CA PHE A 206 21.78 34.95 0.61
C PHE A 206 22.41 35.40 -0.71
N SER A 207 23.68 35.80 -0.69
CA SER A 207 24.39 36.34 -1.86
C SER A 207 24.39 35.36 -3.04
N GLN A 208 24.43 34.05 -2.77
CA GLN A 208 24.38 33.02 -3.80
C GLN A 208 23.00 32.81 -4.43
N LEU A 209 21.93 33.27 -3.78
CA LEU A 209 20.54 33.07 -4.24
C LEU A 209 19.98 34.28 -5.01
N GLY A 210 20.81 35.31 -5.25
CA GLY A 210 20.46 36.46 -6.09
C GLY A 210 19.73 37.58 -5.35
N ASN A 211 18.44 37.79 -5.68
CA ASN A 211 17.69 39.00 -5.31
C ASN A 211 17.80 39.31 -3.80
N SER A 212 18.25 40.53 -3.46
CA SER A 212 18.41 40.97 -2.07
C SER A 212 17.14 40.98 -1.21
N GLN A 213 15.96 40.89 -1.82
CA GLN A 213 14.67 40.77 -1.14
C GLN A 213 14.26 39.32 -0.87
N ALA A 214 14.86 38.35 -1.58
CA ALA A 214 14.65 36.93 -1.36
C ALA A 214 15.42 36.49 -0.09
N GLY A 215 14.73 35.76 0.79
CA GLY A 215 15.16 35.49 2.16
C GLY A 215 14.77 36.60 3.15
N ASP A 216 14.58 37.84 2.67
CA ASP A 216 14.10 38.96 3.48
C ASP A 216 12.57 39.05 3.50
N ARG A 217 11.96 39.51 2.41
CA ARG A 217 10.50 39.77 2.33
C ARG A 217 9.69 38.51 2.03
N TYR A 218 10.30 37.57 1.34
CA TYR A 218 9.72 36.29 0.96
C TYR A 218 10.81 35.23 0.92
N GLY A 219 10.43 33.96 1.05
CA GLY A 219 11.36 32.85 1.00
C GLY A 219 12.11 32.82 -0.33
N ALA A 220 13.44 32.72 -0.28
CA ALA A 220 14.24 32.45 -1.45
C ALA A 220 13.86 31.08 -2.04
N LEU A 221 13.47 31.07 -3.31
CA LEU A 221 12.93 29.92 -4.03
C LEU A 221 13.96 29.40 -5.05
N SER A 222 14.08 28.08 -5.15
CA SER A 222 14.95 27.39 -6.13
C SER A 222 14.77 27.86 -7.57
N ALA A 223 13.53 28.20 -7.96
CA ALA A 223 13.18 28.72 -9.27
C ALA A 223 13.94 30.01 -9.64
N GLU A 224 14.24 30.84 -8.64
CA GLU A 224 14.80 32.17 -8.80
C GLU A 224 16.30 32.23 -8.47
N GLU A 225 16.92 31.09 -8.13
CA GLU A 225 18.35 31.02 -7.83
C GLU A 225 19.18 31.45 -9.04
N ALA A 226 20.03 32.45 -8.82
CA ALA A 226 20.91 33.03 -9.82
C ALA A 226 22.06 32.07 -10.20
N ASP A 227 22.62 32.27 -11.40
CA ASP A 227 23.80 31.55 -11.90
C ASP A 227 23.69 30.02 -11.93
N VAL A 228 22.46 29.52 -12.05
CA VAL A 228 22.17 28.09 -12.26
C VAL A 228 22.05 27.81 -13.76
N LEU A 229 22.68 26.73 -14.23
CA LEU A 229 22.66 26.29 -15.62
C LEU A 229 21.30 25.68 -15.98
N ARG A 230 20.41 26.45 -16.60
CA ARG A 230 19.08 25.98 -17.03
C ARG A 230 18.94 25.84 -18.56
N ASN A 231 19.65 26.70 -19.30
CA ASN A 231 19.59 26.78 -20.75
C ASN A 231 20.58 25.82 -21.42
N LYS A 232 20.09 24.99 -22.35
CA LYS A 232 20.92 24.04 -23.11
C LYS A 232 21.94 24.74 -24.02
N SER A 233 21.58 25.90 -24.57
CA SER A 233 22.45 26.70 -25.44
C SER A 233 23.70 27.25 -24.73
N GLU A 234 23.70 27.29 -23.40
CA GLU A 234 24.78 27.81 -22.58
C GLU A 234 25.64 26.69 -21.97
N ALA A 235 25.25 25.43 -22.20
CA ALA A 235 25.89 24.29 -21.59
C ALA A 235 27.06 23.77 -22.43
N PRO A 236 28.10 23.23 -21.78
CA PRO A 236 29.14 22.46 -22.47
C PRO A 236 28.54 21.28 -23.24
N GLU A 237 29.23 20.86 -24.32
CA GLU A 237 28.84 19.67 -25.07
C GLU A 237 28.77 18.44 -24.16
N GLY A 238 27.69 17.64 -24.30
CA GLY A 238 27.45 16.45 -23.48
C GLY A 238 26.85 16.71 -22.09
N GLN A 239 26.54 17.96 -21.72
CA GLN A 239 25.86 18.26 -20.45
C GLN A 239 24.43 17.67 -20.43
N THR A 240 24.14 16.83 -19.44
CA THR A 240 22.81 16.22 -19.21
C THR A 240 22.03 16.85 -18.06
N ASP A 241 22.74 17.47 -17.12
CA ASP A 241 22.17 17.91 -15.85
C ASP A 241 21.94 19.42 -15.85
N PHE A 242 20.70 19.83 -15.64
CA PHE A 242 20.29 21.23 -15.70
C PHE A 242 19.54 21.62 -14.44
N GLY A 243 19.78 22.83 -13.93
CA GLY A 243 19.11 23.32 -12.74
C GLY A 243 19.64 22.70 -11.45
N LEU A 244 18.70 22.34 -10.59
CA LEU A 244 18.92 21.62 -9.34
C LEU A 244 18.56 20.16 -9.55
N THR A 245 19.56 19.29 -9.55
CA THR A 245 19.42 17.87 -9.88
C THR A 245 19.64 16.99 -8.67
N SER A 246 19.01 15.82 -8.68
CA SER A 246 19.10 14.83 -7.61
C SER A 246 19.51 13.48 -8.19
N GLU A 247 20.32 12.73 -7.45
CA GLU A 247 20.75 11.38 -7.81
C GLU A 247 20.69 10.49 -6.58
N PHE A 248 20.14 9.28 -6.73
CA PHE A 248 19.97 8.32 -5.66
C PHE A 248 20.42 6.94 -6.11
N GLU A 249 21.16 6.25 -5.24
CA GLU A 249 21.41 4.81 -5.32
C GLU A 249 20.58 4.15 -4.23
N VAL A 250 19.65 3.30 -4.65
CA VAL A 250 18.79 2.51 -3.77
C VAL A 250 19.25 1.07 -3.80
N ASP A 251 19.56 0.53 -2.62
CA ASP A 251 19.84 -0.90 -2.43
C ASP A 251 18.64 -1.52 -1.74
N PHE A 252 17.77 -2.16 -2.53
CA PHE A 252 16.54 -2.77 -2.03
C PHE A 252 16.79 -4.02 -1.18
N ALA A 253 17.88 -4.75 -1.45
CA ALA A 253 18.27 -5.91 -0.66
C ALA A 253 18.74 -5.48 0.74
N ALA A 254 19.57 -4.42 0.81
CA ALA A 254 20.02 -3.85 2.08
C ALA A 254 18.94 -2.98 2.76
N LYS A 255 17.86 -2.64 2.05
CA LYS A 255 16.81 -1.69 2.49
C LYS A 255 17.40 -0.32 2.87
N THR A 256 18.38 0.13 2.10
CA THR A 256 19.03 1.44 2.28
C THR A 256 19.01 2.28 1.00
N MET A 257 18.98 3.60 1.15
CA MET A 257 19.12 4.56 0.06
C MET A 257 20.18 5.59 0.42
N THR A 258 21.05 5.89 -0.55
CA THR A 258 21.94 7.06 -0.51
C THR A 258 21.61 7.96 -1.68
N GLY A 259 21.89 9.25 -1.54
CA GLY A 259 21.70 10.18 -2.65
C GLY A 259 22.43 11.49 -2.45
N VAL A 260 22.38 12.32 -3.47
CA VAL A 260 23.05 13.60 -3.50
C VAL A 260 22.17 14.63 -4.22
N LEU A 261 22.07 15.82 -3.62
CA LEU A 261 21.38 16.97 -4.18
C LEU A 261 22.39 17.99 -4.69
N TYR A 262 22.32 18.30 -5.98
CA TYR A 262 23.27 19.12 -6.70
C TYR A 262 22.68 20.44 -7.18
N ARG A 263 23.52 21.47 -7.27
CA ARG A 263 23.31 22.71 -8.03
C ARG A 263 24.26 22.71 -9.23
N ASN A 264 23.72 22.78 -10.44
CA ASN A 264 24.53 22.89 -11.66
C ASN A 264 24.78 24.36 -11.98
N ASN A 265 26.04 24.78 -12.03
CA ASN A 265 26.41 26.18 -12.16
C ASN A 265 26.48 26.60 -13.63
N ARG A 266 25.98 27.79 -13.93
CA ARG A 266 26.18 28.45 -15.22
C ARG A 266 27.62 28.96 -15.29
N ILE A 267 28.41 28.42 -16.23
CA ILE A 267 29.81 28.85 -16.41
C ILE A 267 29.83 30.03 -17.38
N THR A 268 30.25 31.20 -16.91
CA THR A 268 30.54 32.36 -17.75
C THR A 268 32.01 32.34 -18.18
N HIS A 269 32.33 32.90 -19.36
CA HIS A 269 33.69 32.87 -19.95
C HIS A 269 34.76 33.68 -19.15
N ASN A 270 34.38 34.32 -18.04
CA ASN A 270 35.30 34.94 -17.10
C ASN A 270 35.55 33.97 -15.94
N GLU A 271 36.65 33.21 -16.03
CA GLU A 271 36.99 32.03 -15.22
C GLU A 271 37.25 32.26 -13.71
N THR A 272 36.86 33.40 -13.14
CA THR A 272 37.25 33.79 -11.77
C THR A 272 36.22 33.43 -10.70
N GLU A 273 34.91 33.40 -10.99
CA GLU A 273 33.85 33.30 -9.95
C GLU A 273 33.05 31.97 -9.93
N ASN A 274 33.07 31.14 -10.97
CA ASN A 274 32.31 29.87 -11.02
C ASN A 274 33.12 28.70 -11.62
N LYS A 275 34.28 28.37 -11.04
CA LYS A 275 35.17 27.31 -11.53
C LYS A 275 34.57 25.90 -11.43
N THR A 276 33.72 25.65 -10.43
CA THR A 276 33.14 24.33 -10.20
C THR A 276 31.85 24.17 -11.01
N LYS A 277 31.78 23.15 -11.86
CA LYS A 277 30.60 22.89 -12.72
C LYS A 277 29.34 22.52 -11.93
N GLN A 278 29.51 21.83 -10.81
CA GLN A 278 28.42 21.30 -10.00
C GLN A 278 28.78 21.40 -8.52
N ILE A 279 27.86 21.93 -7.70
CA ILE A 279 28.03 22.06 -6.25
C ILE A 279 27.10 21.05 -5.58
N LYS A 280 27.67 20.25 -4.68
CA LYS A 280 26.88 19.41 -3.77
C LYS A 280 26.28 20.26 -2.65
N ARG A 281 24.95 20.21 -2.48
CA ARG A 281 24.24 20.91 -1.39
C ARG A 281 23.92 19.97 -0.22
N TYR A 282 23.46 18.77 -0.51
CA TYR A 282 23.13 17.76 0.51
C TYR A 282 23.56 16.36 0.09
N ASP A 283 23.98 15.55 1.06
CA ASP A 283 23.98 14.09 0.98
C ASP A 283 22.68 13.55 1.63
N ILE A 284 22.12 12.49 1.07
CA ILE A 284 20.88 11.85 1.55
C ILE A 284 21.21 10.45 2.04
N GLN A 285 20.66 10.08 3.19
CA GLN A 285 20.77 8.74 3.77
C GLN A 285 19.41 8.32 4.32
N ALA A 286 18.84 7.21 3.86
CA ALA A 286 17.54 6.75 4.31
C ALA A 286 17.44 5.23 4.38
N ASN A 287 16.52 4.74 5.20
CA ASN A 287 16.15 3.34 5.30
C ASN A 287 14.76 3.12 4.71
N LEU A 288 14.56 1.96 4.08
CA LEU A 288 13.32 1.58 3.42
C LEU A 288 12.42 0.77 4.37
N HIS A 289 11.14 1.12 4.40
CA HIS A 289 10.09 0.42 5.13
C HIS A 289 8.85 0.29 4.22
N GLY A 290 8.62 -0.90 3.67
CA GLY A 290 7.63 -1.10 2.61
C GLY A 290 8.01 -0.29 1.36
N ASN A 291 7.07 0.50 0.83
CA ASN A 291 7.32 1.45 -0.26
C ASN A 291 7.66 2.88 0.22
N ARG A 292 7.93 3.07 1.51
CA ARG A 292 8.31 4.36 2.10
C ARG A 292 9.76 4.35 2.53
N PHE A 293 10.35 5.53 2.66
CA PHE A 293 11.67 5.68 3.25
C PHE A 293 11.68 6.85 4.23
N LYS A 294 12.53 6.74 5.26
CA LYS A 294 12.80 7.80 6.24
C LYS A 294 14.30 7.89 6.49
N GLY A 295 14.80 9.09 6.75
CA GLY A 295 16.23 9.30 6.81
C GLY A 295 16.65 10.71 7.19
N LYS A 296 17.83 11.08 6.70
CA LYS A 296 18.47 12.38 6.95
C LYS A 296 18.95 13.01 5.65
N ALA A 297 18.96 14.33 5.64
CA ALA A 297 19.70 15.12 4.65
C ALA A 297 20.86 15.82 5.37
N LEU A 298 22.09 15.57 4.93
CA LEU A 298 23.31 16.09 5.54
C LEU A 298 23.82 17.25 4.71
N ALA A 299 23.89 18.45 5.30
CA ALA A 299 24.38 19.64 4.62
C ALA A 299 25.86 19.47 4.26
N ALA A 300 26.18 19.68 2.98
CA ALA A 300 27.55 19.53 2.49
C ALA A 300 28.47 20.67 2.95
N ASP A 301 27.91 21.86 3.14
CA ASP A 301 28.63 23.05 3.61
C ASP A 301 27.90 23.65 4.82
N LYS A 302 28.52 23.53 6.00
CA LYS A 302 27.96 24.02 7.28
C LYS A 302 28.40 25.44 7.63
N ASP A 303 29.13 26.11 6.74
CA ASP A 303 29.62 27.46 6.97
C ASP A 303 28.52 28.52 6.71
N THR A 304 28.06 29.14 7.79
CA THR A 304 27.08 30.24 7.76
C THR A 304 27.56 31.51 7.03
N GLY A 305 28.87 31.65 6.78
CA GLY A 305 29.48 32.80 6.11
C GLY A 305 29.43 32.75 4.58
N ASN A 306 29.16 31.59 3.98
CA ASN A 306 29.26 31.39 2.53
C ASN A 306 28.06 31.93 1.73
N GLY A 307 27.10 32.58 2.40
CA GLY A 307 26.03 33.32 1.73
C GLY A 307 24.94 32.45 1.11
N HIS A 308 24.74 31.23 1.63
CA HIS A 308 23.64 30.32 1.28
C HIS A 308 22.95 29.78 2.54
N PRO A 309 21.69 29.28 2.45
CA PRO A 309 20.93 28.79 3.60
C PRO A 309 21.22 27.33 3.99
N PHE A 310 21.94 26.58 3.15
CA PHE A 310 22.10 25.12 3.28
C PHE A 310 23.16 24.68 4.30
N VAL A 311 23.05 25.12 5.55
CA VAL A 311 24.09 24.95 6.58
C VAL A 311 23.72 23.95 7.68
N SER A 312 22.47 23.52 7.70
CA SER A 312 21.93 22.62 8.71
C SER A 312 21.48 21.32 8.09
N ASP A 313 21.77 20.22 8.79
CA ASP A 313 21.26 18.89 8.46
C ASP A 313 19.73 18.86 8.67
N SER A 314 19.09 17.80 8.21
CA SER A 314 17.68 17.50 8.47
C SER A 314 17.54 16.07 8.95
N ASP A 315 16.78 15.88 10.04
CA ASP A 315 16.35 14.57 10.53
C ASP A 315 14.90 14.24 10.11
N SER A 316 14.24 15.09 9.31
CA SER A 316 12.83 14.93 8.91
C SER A 316 12.63 14.45 7.47
N LEU A 317 13.65 13.84 6.88
CA LEU A 317 13.55 13.34 5.52
C LEU A 317 12.59 12.16 5.44
N GLU A 318 11.59 12.28 4.58
CA GLU A 318 10.62 11.22 4.30
C GLU A 318 10.17 11.24 2.83
N GLY A 319 9.76 10.08 2.34
CA GLY A 319 9.23 9.94 0.98
C GLY A 319 8.75 8.52 0.68
N GLY A 320 8.56 8.24 -0.59
CA GLY A 320 8.11 6.92 -1.06
C GLY A 320 8.38 6.65 -2.52
N PHE A 321 8.16 5.38 -2.88
CA PHE A 321 8.24 4.84 -4.23
C PHE A 321 6.86 4.76 -4.87
N TYR A 322 6.79 5.10 -6.14
CA TYR A 322 5.57 5.23 -6.92
C TYR A 322 5.72 4.55 -8.29
N GLY A 323 4.59 4.13 -8.84
CA GLY A 323 4.51 3.28 -10.03
C GLY A 323 4.52 1.78 -9.72
N PRO A 324 4.18 0.92 -10.70
CA PRO A 324 4.02 -0.52 -10.50
C PRO A 324 5.21 -1.22 -9.82
N GLN A 325 6.44 -0.79 -10.13
CA GLN A 325 7.67 -1.49 -9.70
C GLN A 325 8.70 -0.53 -9.06
N GLY A 326 8.24 0.53 -8.39
CA GLY A 326 9.14 1.55 -7.86
C GLY A 326 9.85 2.33 -8.97
N ASP A 327 9.12 2.65 -10.03
CA ASP A 327 9.65 3.32 -11.22
C ASP A 327 10.16 4.74 -10.91
N GLU A 328 9.51 5.38 -9.92
CA GLU A 328 9.75 6.76 -9.51
C GLU A 328 9.77 6.86 -7.98
N LEU A 329 10.42 7.90 -7.47
CA LEU A 329 10.44 8.24 -6.06
C LEU A 329 10.22 9.73 -5.86
N GLY A 330 9.64 10.09 -4.72
CA GLY A 330 9.43 11.48 -4.31
C GLY A 330 9.52 11.62 -2.80
N GLY A 331 9.98 12.77 -2.34
CA GLY A 331 10.14 13.03 -0.91
C GLY A 331 10.33 14.50 -0.56
N LYS A 332 10.38 14.75 0.75
CA LYS A 332 10.56 16.07 1.35
C LYS A 332 11.49 16.00 2.56
N PHE A 333 11.99 17.16 2.97
CA PHE A 333 12.58 17.35 4.30
C PHE A 333 12.53 18.84 4.71
N LEU A 334 12.67 19.09 6.01
CA LEU A 334 12.86 20.41 6.59
C LEU A 334 14.18 20.42 7.36
N ALA A 335 15.07 21.37 7.07
CA ALA A 335 16.32 21.51 7.80
C ALA A 335 16.09 21.75 9.31
N ASN A 336 16.96 21.25 10.16
CA ASN A 336 16.82 21.28 11.63
C ASN A 336 16.81 22.70 12.19
N ASP A 337 17.43 23.66 11.48
CA ASP A 337 17.39 25.09 11.83
C ASP A 337 16.12 25.80 11.33
N LYS A 338 15.22 25.06 10.66
CA LYS A 338 13.96 25.53 10.08
C LYS A 338 14.14 26.63 9.03
N LYS A 339 15.29 26.65 8.34
CA LYS A 339 15.57 27.62 7.28
C LYS A 339 15.26 27.15 5.87
N VAL A 340 15.38 25.86 5.60
CA VAL A 340 15.22 25.29 4.26
C VAL A 340 14.19 24.19 4.29
N LEU A 341 13.14 24.36 3.51
CA LEU A 341 12.14 23.35 3.23
C LEU A 341 12.34 22.89 1.78
N ALA A 342 12.49 21.58 1.58
CA ALA A 342 12.87 21.03 0.29
C ALA A 342 12.00 19.83 -0.11
N VAL A 343 11.82 19.67 -1.43
CA VAL A 343 11.17 18.54 -2.07
C VAL A 343 12.06 18.00 -3.18
N PHE A 344 11.93 16.72 -3.48
CA PHE A 344 12.67 16.09 -4.57
C PHE A 344 11.86 15.00 -5.24
N SER A 345 12.18 14.73 -6.50
CA SER A 345 11.68 13.59 -7.25
C SER A 345 12.76 13.04 -8.16
N ALA A 346 12.79 11.72 -8.31
CA ALA A 346 13.70 11.05 -9.21
C ALA A 346 13.05 9.82 -9.82
N LYS A 347 13.53 9.39 -10.99
CA LYS A 347 13.04 8.20 -11.68
C LYS A 347 14.19 7.33 -12.17
N GLN A 348 13.89 6.09 -12.50
CA GLN A 348 14.81 5.25 -13.25
C GLN A 348 14.97 5.77 -14.69
N LYS A 349 16.01 5.33 -15.41
CA LYS A 349 16.34 5.83 -16.75
C LYS A 349 15.23 5.58 -17.77
N ASP A 350 14.95 6.58 -18.61
CA ASP A 350 13.95 6.50 -19.69
C ASP A 350 14.31 5.39 -20.68
N GLY A 351 13.30 4.58 -21.05
CA GLY A 351 13.45 3.50 -22.03
C GLY A 351 14.39 2.35 -21.62
N ALA A 352 14.88 2.32 -20.38
CA ALA A 352 15.70 1.23 -19.89
C ALA A 352 14.85 -0.02 -19.60
N GLU A 353 15.47 -1.19 -19.70
CA GLU A 353 14.85 -2.44 -19.24
C GLU A 353 14.61 -2.37 -17.73
N LYS A 354 13.40 -2.71 -17.30
CA LYS A 354 13.05 -2.65 -15.89
C LYS A 354 13.83 -3.71 -15.12
N PRO A 355 14.40 -3.37 -13.95
CA PRO A 355 15.08 -4.36 -13.12
C PRO A 355 14.08 -5.43 -12.67
N LEU A 356 14.58 -6.63 -12.39
CA LEU A 356 13.75 -7.69 -11.82
C LEU A 356 13.18 -7.20 -10.47
N ALA A 357 11.86 -7.13 -10.41
CA ALA A 357 11.12 -6.64 -9.26
C ALA A 357 10.41 -7.78 -8.54
N GLU A 358 10.31 -7.63 -7.23
CA GLU A 358 9.60 -8.52 -6.33
C GLU A 358 8.38 -7.80 -5.75
N THR A 359 7.23 -8.46 -5.80
CA THR A 359 6.01 -7.99 -5.12
C THR A 359 6.17 -8.20 -3.63
N PHE A 360 6.10 -7.12 -2.85
CA PHE A 360 6.16 -7.18 -1.38
C PHE A 360 4.77 -7.03 -0.74
N MET A 361 3.78 -6.56 -1.51
CA MET A 361 2.42 -6.30 -1.06
C MET A 361 1.44 -6.63 -2.18
N ASP A 362 0.35 -7.33 -1.86
CA ASP A 362 -0.84 -7.32 -2.72
C ASP A 362 -1.89 -6.44 -2.08
N ALA A 363 -2.54 -5.58 -2.87
CA ALA A 363 -3.77 -4.93 -2.49
C ALA A 363 -4.66 -4.73 -3.74
N TYR A 364 -5.82 -5.39 -3.75
CA TYR A 364 -6.76 -5.25 -4.86
C TYR A 364 -8.21 -5.48 -4.42
N ARG A 365 -9.14 -4.96 -5.23
CA ARG A 365 -10.57 -5.26 -5.16
C ARG A 365 -11.08 -5.88 -6.45
N ILE A 366 -12.15 -6.66 -6.36
CA ILE A 366 -12.91 -7.20 -7.48
C ILE A 366 -14.31 -6.60 -7.38
N GLY A 367 -14.66 -5.76 -8.35
CA GLY A 367 -15.96 -5.10 -8.36
C GLY A 367 -17.09 -6.01 -8.82
N ALA A 368 -18.32 -5.50 -8.77
CA ALA A 368 -19.50 -6.16 -9.34
C ALA A 368 -19.40 -6.41 -10.86
N ASP A 369 -18.49 -5.72 -11.55
CA ASP A 369 -18.11 -5.94 -12.95
C ASP A 369 -17.25 -7.21 -13.16
N PHE A 370 -16.87 -7.89 -12.07
CA PHE A 370 -15.93 -9.01 -12.03
C PHE A 370 -14.52 -8.64 -12.49
N VAL A 371 -14.19 -7.34 -12.51
CA VAL A 371 -12.87 -6.84 -12.89
C VAL A 371 -12.04 -6.63 -11.64
N LYS A 372 -10.85 -7.25 -11.63
CA LYS A 372 -9.83 -7.03 -10.60
C LYS A 372 -9.15 -5.69 -10.83
N LYS A 373 -9.16 -4.82 -9.81
CA LYS A 373 -8.53 -3.50 -9.80
C LYS A 373 -7.57 -3.42 -8.63
N GLN A 374 -6.32 -3.04 -8.89
CA GLN A 374 -5.36 -2.74 -7.85
C GLN A 374 -5.86 -1.52 -7.05
N ILE A 375 -5.71 -1.59 -5.73
CA ILE A 375 -5.98 -0.46 -4.83
C ILE A 375 -4.66 -0.05 -4.18
N ASP A 376 -4.55 1.22 -3.79
CA ASP A 376 -3.31 1.72 -3.23
C ASP A 376 -3.02 1.10 -1.86
N SER A 377 -1.72 0.98 -1.53
CA SER A 377 -1.28 0.55 -0.22
C SER A 377 0.08 1.17 0.10
N PHE A 378 0.26 1.64 1.33
CA PHE A 378 1.57 2.11 1.82
C PHE A 378 2.33 1.02 2.58
N GLY A 379 2.01 -0.25 2.32
CA GLY A 379 2.68 -1.40 2.91
C GLY A 379 2.22 -1.76 4.33
N ASN A 380 1.12 -1.20 4.81
CA ASN A 380 0.51 -1.58 6.09
C ASN A 380 -0.64 -2.57 5.86
N VAL A 381 -0.40 -3.85 6.18
CA VAL A 381 -1.39 -4.92 5.95
C VAL A 381 -2.66 -4.78 6.78
N ALA A 382 -2.59 -4.09 7.92
CA ALA A 382 -3.71 -3.89 8.83
C ALA A 382 -4.64 -2.73 8.41
N LYS A 383 -4.30 -2.00 7.34
CA LYS A 383 -5.04 -0.82 6.87
C LYS A 383 -5.33 -0.93 5.39
N LEU A 384 -6.60 -0.84 5.00
CA LEU A 384 -7.05 -0.86 3.62
C LEU A 384 -7.33 0.56 3.14
N LEU A 385 -6.88 0.91 1.93
CA LEU A 385 -7.21 2.18 1.29
C LEU A 385 -8.27 1.94 0.22
N ILE A 386 -9.43 2.56 0.39
CA ILE A 386 -10.51 2.56 -0.58
C ILE A 386 -10.86 4.00 -0.93
N ASP A 387 -10.65 4.36 -2.19
CA ASP A 387 -11.01 5.66 -2.75
C ASP A 387 -10.49 6.86 -1.91
N GLY A 388 -9.27 6.71 -1.34
CA GLY A 388 -8.60 7.73 -0.51
C GLY A 388 -8.97 7.71 0.98
N VAL A 389 -9.83 6.80 1.42
CA VAL A 389 -10.22 6.61 2.83
C VAL A 389 -9.48 5.40 3.41
N GLU A 390 -8.93 5.56 4.61
CA GLU A 390 -8.24 4.49 5.33
C GLU A 390 -9.17 3.76 6.31
N LEU A 391 -9.26 2.45 6.13
CA LEU A 391 -10.07 1.53 6.92
C LEU A 391 -9.14 0.61 7.71
N ALA A 392 -9.20 0.68 9.04
CA ALA A 392 -8.49 -0.25 9.91
C ALA A 392 -9.17 -1.62 9.83
N LEU A 393 -8.42 -2.65 9.43
CA LEU A 393 -8.93 -4.02 9.27
C LEU A 393 -8.85 -4.83 10.56
N VAL A 394 -7.97 -4.43 11.48
CA VAL A 394 -7.81 -5.07 12.78
C VAL A 394 -8.57 -4.28 13.85
N PRO A 395 -9.30 -4.95 14.74
CA PRO A 395 -9.98 -4.28 15.84
C PRO A 395 -8.99 -3.71 16.86
N SER A 396 -9.42 -2.72 17.64
CA SER A 396 -8.61 -2.10 18.70
C SER A 396 -8.25 -3.09 19.81
N GLU A 397 -7.06 -2.95 20.38
CA GLU A 397 -6.54 -3.84 21.42
C GLU A 397 -7.57 -4.03 22.56
N GLY A 398 -7.80 -5.29 22.94
CA GLY A 398 -8.70 -5.66 24.04
C GLY A 398 -10.12 -6.09 23.65
N THR A 399 -10.49 -6.04 22.36
CA THR A 399 -11.75 -6.64 21.88
C THR A 399 -11.57 -8.11 21.50
N GLN A 400 -12.52 -8.96 21.88
CA GLN A 400 -12.54 -10.36 21.42
C GLN A 400 -12.69 -10.38 19.89
N THR A 401 -11.70 -10.93 19.20
CA THR A 401 -11.75 -11.09 17.74
C THR A 401 -12.68 -12.24 17.39
N ALA A 402 -13.88 -11.90 16.91
CA ALA A 402 -14.68 -12.86 16.16
C ALA A 402 -13.88 -13.35 14.94
N PHE A 403 -14.17 -14.58 14.48
CA PHE A 403 -13.45 -15.17 13.34
C PHE A 403 -13.49 -14.29 12.10
N GLN A 404 -14.67 -13.71 11.84
CA GLN A 404 -14.84 -12.57 10.94
C GLN A 404 -15.06 -11.31 11.77
N HIS A 405 -14.46 -10.20 11.34
CA HIS A 405 -14.71 -8.89 11.91
C HIS A 405 -15.55 -8.06 10.93
N ILE A 406 -16.70 -7.56 11.38
CA ILE A 406 -17.62 -6.75 10.57
C ILE A 406 -17.76 -5.39 11.22
N PHE A 407 -17.55 -4.32 10.45
CA PHE A 407 -17.69 -2.95 10.91
C PHE A 407 -18.17 -2.04 9.77
N GLU A 408 -18.63 -0.85 10.12
CA GLU A 408 -19.05 0.17 9.16
C GLU A 408 -18.33 1.48 9.49
N LYS A 409 -17.75 2.12 8.48
CA LYS A 409 -17.09 3.42 8.58
C LYS A 409 -17.35 4.23 7.32
N ASP A 410 -17.75 5.49 7.48
CA ASP A 410 -18.02 6.42 6.38
C ASP A 410 -18.98 5.88 5.29
N GLY A 411 -19.97 5.08 5.71
CA GLY A 411 -20.95 4.45 4.81
C GLY A 411 -20.39 3.28 3.97
N VAL A 412 -19.23 2.75 4.35
CA VAL A 412 -18.67 1.51 3.82
C VAL A 412 -18.76 0.45 4.90
N LYS A 413 -19.53 -0.61 4.63
CA LYS A 413 -19.60 -1.79 5.50
C LYS A 413 -18.56 -2.81 5.04
N VAL A 414 -17.69 -3.21 5.95
CA VAL A 414 -16.55 -4.09 5.71
C VAL A 414 -16.75 -5.37 6.49
N SER A 415 -16.67 -6.51 5.81
CA SER A 415 -16.52 -7.82 6.43
C SER A 415 -15.12 -8.33 6.11
N VAL A 416 -14.26 -8.44 7.13
CA VAL A 416 -12.88 -8.87 6.98
C VAL A 416 -12.63 -10.20 7.69
N CYS A 417 -11.91 -11.05 6.98
CA CYS A 417 -11.44 -12.35 7.39
C CYS A 417 -9.91 -12.36 7.38
N CYS A 418 -9.23 -13.03 8.32
CA CYS A 418 -9.77 -13.72 9.50
C CYS A 418 -8.83 -13.58 10.69
N SER A 419 -9.37 -13.76 11.89
CA SER A 419 -8.62 -13.62 13.16
C SER A 419 -7.37 -14.52 13.30
N ASN A 420 -7.23 -15.56 12.48
CA ASN A 420 -6.08 -16.46 12.47
C ASN A 420 -5.03 -16.13 11.40
N LEU A 421 -5.32 -15.16 10.52
CA LEU A 421 -4.41 -14.66 9.48
C LEU A 421 -3.93 -13.28 9.92
N ASP A 422 -2.62 -13.13 10.06
CA ASP A 422 -2.02 -11.89 10.55
C ASP A 422 -1.38 -11.07 9.40
N TYR A 423 -0.94 -11.75 8.33
CA TYR A 423 -0.26 -11.15 7.18
C TYR A 423 -1.13 -11.07 5.92
N LEU A 424 -2.37 -11.54 6.01
CA LEU A 424 -3.35 -11.56 4.93
C LEU A 424 -4.74 -11.21 5.47
N HIS A 425 -5.39 -10.24 4.83
CA HIS A 425 -6.76 -9.87 5.08
C HIS A 425 -7.56 -9.93 3.78
N PHE A 426 -8.74 -10.51 3.82
CA PHE A 426 -9.62 -10.55 2.65
C PHE A 426 -11.08 -10.54 3.08
N GLY A 427 -11.98 -10.20 2.17
CA GLY A 427 -13.40 -10.22 2.49
C GLY A 427 -14.23 -9.40 1.52
N VAL A 428 -15.27 -8.76 2.05
CA VAL A 428 -16.29 -8.06 1.28
C VAL A 428 -16.40 -6.61 1.74
N LEU A 429 -16.56 -5.70 0.78
CA LEU A 429 -16.83 -4.28 0.95
C LEU A 429 -18.20 -3.99 0.35
N GLU A 430 -19.07 -3.37 1.15
CA GLU A 430 -20.40 -2.92 0.74
C GLU A 430 -20.44 -1.38 0.78
N HIS A 431 -20.66 -0.75 -0.38
CA HIS A 431 -20.82 0.70 -0.48
C HIS A 431 -21.84 1.06 -1.57
N GLY A 432 -22.85 1.88 -1.22
CA GLY A 432 -23.84 2.35 -2.20
C GLY A 432 -24.62 1.25 -2.93
N GLY A 433 -24.72 0.04 -2.35
CA GLY A 433 -25.34 -1.14 -2.97
C GLY A 433 -24.38 -1.99 -3.82
N SER A 434 -23.14 -1.54 -4.07
CA SER A 434 -22.09 -2.39 -4.66
C SER A 434 -21.56 -3.37 -3.63
N HIS A 435 -21.25 -4.58 -4.07
CA HIS A 435 -20.59 -5.62 -3.28
C HIS A 435 -19.26 -5.96 -3.96
N ASP A 436 -18.17 -5.44 -3.41
CA ASP A 436 -16.83 -5.67 -3.90
C ASP A 436 -16.14 -6.70 -3.00
N MET A 437 -15.28 -7.54 -3.57
CA MET A 437 -14.38 -8.37 -2.79
C MET A 437 -13.02 -7.71 -2.71
N PHE A 438 -12.30 -7.88 -1.61
CA PHE A 438 -10.93 -7.38 -1.50
C PHE A 438 -9.99 -8.45 -0.95
N LEU A 439 -8.71 -8.28 -1.28
CA LEU A 439 -7.62 -9.01 -0.67
C LEU A 439 -6.43 -8.07 -0.52
N GLN A 440 -5.83 -8.09 0.66
CA GLN A 440 -4.62 -7.38 0.99
C GLN A 440 -3.67 -8.28 1.79
N GLY A 441 -2.41 -8.39 1.38
CA GLY A 441 -1.45 -9.24 2.08
C GLY A 441 0.00 -8.82 1.90
N SER A 442 0.80 -8.95 2.96
CA SER A 442 2.23 -8.69 2.96
C SER A 442 2.99 -9.95 2.54
N ARG A 443 3.59 -9.91 1.36
CA ARG A 443 4.23 -11.07 0.72
C ARG A 443 5.44 -11.53 1.52
N THR A 444 5.65 -12.84 1.56
CA THR A 444 6.91 -13.42 2.00
C THR A 444 8.03 -13.00 1.03
N PRO A 445 9.20 -12.55 1.52
CA PRO A 445 10.35 -12.32 0.66
C PRO A 445 10.71 -13.56 -0.15
N VAL A 446 11.13 -13.40 -1.41
CA VAL A 446 11.53 -14.53 -2.27
C VAL A 446 12.69 -15.32 -1.65
N SER A 447 13.61 -14.64 -0.95
CA SER A 447 14.70 -15.27 -0.20
C SER A 447 14.24 -16.15 0.96
N ASP A 448 13.04 -15.88 1.49
CA ASP A 448 12.49 -16.52 2.69
C ASP A 448 11.41 -17.56 2.32
N MET A 449 11.22 -17.81 1.03
CA MET A 449 10.30 -18.85 0.55
C MET A 449 10.81 -20.24 0.95
N PRO A 450 9.93 -21.14 1.46
CA PRO A 450 10.33 -22.49 1.82
C PRO A 450 10.94 -23.26 0.64
N VAL A 451 11.96 -24.05 0.92
CA VAL A 451 12.64 -24.94 -0.05
C VAL A 451 12.47 -26.42 0.26
N THR A 452 11.63 -26.76 1.24
CA THR A 452 11.44 -28.13 1.73
C THR A 452 10.77 -29.04 0.70
N ALA A 453 11.22 -30.29 0.61
CA ALA A 453 10.70 -31.29 -0.33
C ALA A 453 9.36 -31.94 0.08
N GLY A 454 8.78 -31.55 1.23
CA GLY A 454 7.50 -32.06 1.70
C GLY A 454 6.31 -31.25 1.20
N GLU A 455 5.19 -31.92 0.93
CA GLU A 455 3.91 -31.26 0.65
C GLU A 455 3.41 -30.54 1.92
N ALA A 456 3.30 -29.23 1.84
CA ALA A 456 2.71 -28.40 2.89
C ALA A 456 1.20 -28.33 2.71
N VAL A 457 0.45 -28.52 3.80
CA VAL A 457 -1.01 -28.40 3.82
C VAL A 457 -1.38 -27.03 4.33
N TYR A 458 -2.24 -26.33 3.61
CA TYR A 458 -2.83 -25.06 4.02
C TYR A 458 -4.33 -25.20 4.13
N ARG A 459 -4.90 -24.67 5.22
CA ARG A 459 -6.34 -24.68 5.46
C ARG A 459 -6.83 -23.30 5.83
N GLY A 460 -8.04 -23.00 5.41
CA GLY A 460 -8.72 -21.75 5.72
C GLY A 460 -10.08 -21.70 5.06
N THR A 461 -10.43 -20.54 4.53
CA THR A 461 -11.78 -20.26 4.05
C THR A 461 -11.75 -19.29 2.87
N TRP A 462 -12.91 -19.02 2.30
CA TRP A 462 -13.06 -18.16 1.14
C TRP A 462 -14.37 -17.37 1.19
N SER A 463 -14.42 -16.28 0.44
CA SER A 463 -15.61 -15.52 0.10
C SER A 463 -15.80 -15.55 -1.41
N GLY A 464 -17.03 -15.64 -1.88
CA GLY A 464 -17.27 -15.72 -3.32
C GLY A 464 -18.71 -15.50 -3.72
N THR A 465 -18.90 -15.10 -4.98
CA THR A 465 -20.21 -14.89 -5.61
C THR A 465 -20.17 -15.51 -6.99
N ILE A 466 -21.18 -16.31 -7.31
CA ILE A 466 -21.38 -16.91 -8.63
C ILE A 466 -22.72 -16.43 -9.16
N VAL A 467 -22.75 -15.93 -10.40
CA VAL A 467 -23.94 -15.36 -11.04
C VAL A 467 -24.17 -16.03 -12.39
N ASN A 468 -25.39 -16.52 -12.61
CA ASN A 468 -25.88 -16.98 -13.92
C ASN A 468 -27.41 -16.82 -13.98
N GLY A 469 -27.87 -15.58 -14.16
CA GLY A 469 -29.29 -15.21 -14.03
C GLY A 469 -29.78 -15.12 -12.57
N THR A 470 -29.43 -16.10 -11.74
CA THR A 470 -29.52 -16.04 -10.26
C THR A 470 -28.12 -15.90 -9.66
N SER A 471 -28.04 -15.46 -8.39
CA SER A 471 -26.78 -15.35 -7.65
C SER A 471 -26.72 -16.34 -6.49
N TRP A 472 -25.51 -16.82 -6.21
CA TRP A 472 -25.16 -17.59 -5.03
C TRP A 472 -23.89 -17.02 -4.41
N SER A 473 -23.84 -16.92 -3.09
CA SER A 473 -22.69 -16.35 -2.37
C SER A 473 -22.21 -17.28 -1.25
N ALA A 474 -20.91 -17.22 -0.99
CA ALA A 474 -20.21 -17.89 0.10
C ALA A 474 -19.55 -16.86 1.00
N GLU A 475 -19.72 -17.03 2.31
CA GLU A 475 -19.06 -16.22 3.33
C GLU A 475 -18.04 -17.06 4.12
N PRO A 476 -16.95 -16.46 4.63
CA PRO A 476 -15.95 -17.19 5.40
C PRO A 476 -16.53 -18.01 6.58
N SER A 477 -15.97 -19.17 6.92
CA SER A 477 -16.43 -19.92 8.10
C SER A 477 -15.32 -20.70 8.79
N ASN A 478 -15.38 -20.76 10.11
CA ASN A 478 -14.55 -21.66 10.95
C ASN A 478 -15.35 -22.85 11.52
N LYS A 479 -16.63 -22.97 11.17
CA LYS A 479 -17.50 -24.03 11.69
C LYS A 479 -17.27 -25.34 10.93
N GLU A 480 -17.53 -26.45 11.62
CA GLU A 480 -17.59 -27.74 10.95
C GLU A 480 -18.66 -27.74 9.86
N GLY A 481 -18.33 -28.26 8.67
CA GLY A 481 -19.21 -28.21 7.50
C GLY A 481 -19.39 -26.81 6.88
N GLY A 482 -18.68 -25.78 7.34
CA GLY A 482 -18.68 -24.45 6.72
C GLY A 482 -17.96 -24.37 5.37
N ASN A 483 -17.89 -23.16 4.80
CA ASN A 483 -17.05 -22.91 3.62
C ASN A 483 -15.58 -23.13 3.97
N ARG A 484 -14.87 -23.93 3.17
CA ARG A 484 -13.49 -24.35 3.44
C ARG A 484 -12.62 -24.18 2.21
N ALA A 485 -11.37 -23.82 2.44
CA ALA A 485 -10.33 -23.77 1.44
C ALA A 485 -9.17 -24.67 1.90
N GLU A 486 -8.82 -25.67 1.10
CA GLU A 486 -7.74 -26.60 1.39
C GLU A 486 -6.77 -26.63 0.23
N PHE A 487 -5.48 -26.49 0.52
CA PHE A 487 -4.42 -26.50 -0.47
C PHE A 487 -3.28 -27.42 -0.07
N LYS A 488 -2.70 -28.02 -1.09
CA LYS A 488 -1.48 -28.83 -1.06
C LYS A 488 -0.44 -28.09 -1.89
N VAL A 489 0.65 -27.72 -1.25
CA VAL A 489 1.71 -26.89 -1.83
C VAL A 489 3.01 -27.67 -1.80
N ASN A 490 3.61 -27.87 -2.97
CA ASN A 490 4.94 -28.42 -3.09
C ASN A 490 5.89 -27.32 -3.58
N PHE A 491 6.73 -26.80 -2.68
CA PHE A 491 7.66 -25.73 -3.01
C PHE A 491 8.83 -26.20 -3.88
N ALA A 492 9.27 -27.46 -3.73
CA ALA A 492 10.35 -28.02 -4.53
C ALA A 492 9.90 -28.25 -5.98
N GLU A 493 8.71 -28.80 -6.19
CA GLU A 493 8.12 -29.02 -7.52
C GLU A 493 7.47 -27.75 -8.10
N LYS A 494 7.33 -26.69 -7.29
CA LYS A 494 6.65 -25.43 -7.62
C LYS A 494 5.20 -25.63 -8.06
N THR A 495 4.50 -26.59 -7.44
CA THR A 495 3.11 -26.91 -7.76
C THR A 495 2.18 -26.62 -6.60
N LEU A 496 0.95 -26.23 -6.91
CA LEU A 496 -0.10 -25.94 -5.95
C LEU A 496 -1.42 -26.51 -6.44
N ASN A 497 -2.07 -27.32 -5.61
CA ASN A 497 -3.40 -27.85 -5.87
C ASN A 497 -4.34 -27.47 -4.73
N GLY A 498 -5.53 -26.99 -5.07
CA GLY A 498 -6.48 -26.44 -4.11
C GLY A 498 -7.91 -26.87 -4.36
N MET A 499 -8.71 -26.86 -3.30
CA MET A 499 -10.14 -27.12 -3.33
C MET A 499 -10.87 -26.09 -2.48
N LEU A 500 -11.89 -25.47 -3.07
CA LEU A 500 -12.83 -24.60 -2.36
C LEU A 500 -14.17 -25.33 -2.23
N THR A 501 -14.54 -25.65 -1.00
CA THR A 501 -15.77 -26.38 -0.67
C THR A 501 -16.76 -25.43 -0.01
N ALA A 502 -18.02 -25.54 -0.42
CA ALA A 502 -19.10 -24.75 0.16
C ALA A 502 -19.75 -25.46 1.34
N LYS A 503 -20.49 -24.69 2.14
CA LYS A 503 -21.20 -25.17 3.32
C LYS A 503 -22.06 -26.40 3.01
N ASP A 504 -21.97 -27.40 3.90
CA ASP A 504 -22.71 -28.66 3.89
C ASP A 504 -22.49 -29.51 2.60
N ARG A 505 -21.40 -29.25 1.85
CA ARG A 505 -21.03 -30.04 0.66
C ARG A 505 -19.78 -30.87 0.90
N ILE A 506 -19.78 -32.06 0.30
CA ILE A 506 -18.61 -32.95 0.25
C ILE A 506 -17.77 -32.62 -1.00
N ALA A 507 -18.42 -32.50 -2.16
CA ALA A 507 -17.72 -32.19 -3.41
C ALA A 507 -17.33 -30.70 -3.50
N PRO A 508 -16.11 -30.38 -3.97
CA PRO A 508 -15.65 -29.01 -4.09
C PRO A 508 -16.51 -28.23 -5.10
N VAL A 509 -16.67 -26.94 -4.84
CA VAL A 509 -17.23 -25.99 -5.80
C VAL A 509 -16.20 -25.67 -6.86
N PHE A 510 -14.99 -25.33 -6.43
CA PHE A 510 -13.86 -25.05 -7.31
C PHE A 510 -12.68 -25.95 -7.00
N THR A 511 -12.03 -26.41 -8.06
CA THR A 511 -10.70 -27.01 -8.03
C THR A 511 -9.71 -26.03 -8.62
N ILE A 512 -8.55 -25.89 -7.99
CA ILE A 512 -7.50 -24.95 -8.36
C ILE A 512 -6.23 -25.73 -8.64
N THR A 513 -5.60 -25.45 -9.77
CA THR A 513 -4.26 -25.94 -10.10
C THR A 513 -3.41 -24.76 -10.54
N ALA A 514 -2.28 -24.55 -9.88
CA ALA A 514 -1.39 -23.42 -10.12
C ALA A 514 0.09 -23.81 -10.00
N THR A 515 0.93 -22.97 -10.58
CA THR A 515 2.38 -23.06 -10.52
C THR A 515 2.93 -21.89 -9.70
N ILE A 516 3.96 -22.16 -8.90
CA ILE A 516 4.63 -21.18 -8.06
C ILE A 516 5.72 -20.46 -8.87
N GLN A 517 5.69 -19.12 -8.87
CA GLN A 517 6.71 -18.26 -9.46
C GLN A 517 7.07 -17.14 -8.48
N GLY A 518 8.35 -17.06 -8.11
CA GLY A 518 8.80 -16.15 -7.06
C GLY A 518 8.11 -16.45 -5.73
N ASN A 519 7.52 -15.43 -5.12
CA ASN A 519 6.71 -15.52 -3.90
C ASN A 519 5.19 -15.55 -4.20
N GLY A 520 4.81 -15.94 -5.42
CA GLY A 520 3.43 -16.01 -5.88
C GLY A 520 3.09 -17.26 -6.65
N PHE A 521 1.83 -17.34 -7.06
CA PHE A 521 1.34 -18.41 -7.90
C PHE A 521 0.29 -17.92 -8.90
N SER A 522 0.23 -18.59 -10.05
CA SER A 522 -0.77 -18.37 -11.08
C SER A 522 -1.22 -19.71 -11.67
N GLY A 523 -2.48 -19.78 -12.09
CA GLY A 523 -3.07 -21.03 -12.56
C GLY A 523 -4.53 -20.89 -12.97
N VAL A 524 -5.27 -21.99 -12.86
CA VAL A 524 -6.68 -22.05 -13.26
C VAL A 524 -7.54 -22.55 -12.11
N ALA A 525 -8.65 -21.86 -11.87
CA ALA A 525 -9.76 -22.30 -11.06
C ALA A 525 -10.89 -22.80 -11.96
N LYS A 526 -11.49 -23.95 -11.66
CA LYS A 526 -12.63 -24.48 -12.41
C LYS A 526 -13.64 -25.19 -11.53
N THR A 527 -14.92 -25.14 -11.93
CA THR A 527 -15.95 -26.03 -11.39
C THR A 527 -15.69 -27.48 -11.79
N GLY A 528 -16.34 -28.42 -11.10
CA GLY A 528 -16.39 -29.82 -11.56
C GLY A 528 -17.06 -29.95 -12.93
N GLU A 529 -16.87 -31.09 -13.60
CA GLU A 529 -17.37 -31.34 -14.97
C GLU A 529 -18.89 -31.17 -15.11
N ASN A 530 -19.63 -31.47 -14.05
CA ASN A 530 -21.09 -31.32 -14.01
C ASN A 530 -21.54 -29.89 -13.64
N GLY A 531 -20.63 -28.93 -13.55
CA GLY A 531 -20.90 -27.56 -13.11
C GLY A 531 -21.39 -27.46 -11.66
N PHE A 532 -21.69 -26.23 -11.25
CA PHE A 532 -22.20 -25.90 -9.92
C PHE A 532 -23.67 -25.49 -9.98
N ALA A 533 -24.53 -26.17 -9.22
CA ALA A 533 -25.93 -25.81 -9.05
C ALA A 533 -26.06 -24.61 -8.09
N LEU A 534 -26.55 -23.47 -8.59
CA LEU A 534 -26.74 -22.25 -7.80
C LEU A 534 -27.87 -22.37 -6.78
N ASP A 535 -28.91 -23.14 -7.11
CA ASP A 535 -29.99 -23.51 -6.20
C ASP A 535 -29.94 -25.02 -5.93
N PRO A 536 -29.24 -25.47 -4.88
CA PRO A 536 -29.17 -26.89 -4.53
C PRO A 536 -30.50 -27.48 -4.06
N LYS A 537 -31.52 -26.65 -3.75
CA LYS A 537 -32.86 -27.12 -3.35
C LYS A 537 -33.76 -27.42 -4.54
N ASN A 538 -33.46 -26.87 -5.73
CA ASN A 538 -34.18 -27.19 -6.95
C ASN A 538 -33.63 -28.49 -7.56
N THR A 539 -34.26 -29.61 -7.23
CA THR A 539 -33.87 -30.95 -7.69
C THR A 539 -34.44 -31.34 -9.05
N ILE A 540 -35.32 -30.53 -9.64
CA ILE A 540 -36.07 -30.87 -10.87
C ILE A 540 -35.30 -30.38 -12.12
N ASP A 541 -34.75 -29.17 -12.07
CA ASP A 541 -33.88 -28.61 -13.11
C ASP A 541 -32.83 -27.68 -12.46
N PRO A 542 -31.78 -28.25 -11.84
CA PRO A 542 -30.74 -27.44 -11.23
C PRO A 542 -29.96 -26.76 -12.34
N LYS A 543 -30.21 -25.46 -12.54
CA LYS A 543 -29.37 -24.61 -13.41
C LYS A 543 -27.93 -24.68 -12.92
N ARG A 544 -27.14 -25.47 -13.65
CA ARG A 544 -25.72 -25.70 -13.39
C ARG A 544 -24.90 -24.69 -14.17
N THR A 545 -23.92 -24.12 -13.50
CA THR A 545 -23.04 -23.11 -14.07
C THR A 545 -21.63 -23.67 -14.13
N ASN A 546 -21.04 -23.65 -15.32
CA ASN A 546 -19.63 -23.98 -15.51
C ASN A 546 -18.81 -22.70 -15.45
N ILE A 547 -17.79 -22.70 -14.61
CA ILE A 547 -16.85 -21.58 -14.51
C ILE A 547 -15.45 -22.12 -14.71
N ARG A 548 -14.68 -21.45 -15.56
CA ARG A 548 -13.22 -21.53 -15.62
C ARG A 548 -12.68 -20.11 -15.52
N ALA A 549 -11.69 -19.87 -14.67
CA ALA A 549 -11.10 -18.55 -14.53
C ALA A 549 -9.61 -18.67 -14.20
N ASP A 550 -8.84 -17.66 -14.60
CA ASP A 550 -7.45 -17.56 -14.21
C ASP A 550 -7.36 -17.15 -12.74
N VAL A 551 -6.60 -17.90 -11.96
CA VAL A 551 -6.34 -17.62 -10.54
C VAL A 551 -4.95 -17.05 -10.36
N SER A 552 -4.84 -16.07 -9.48
CA SER A 552 -3.56 -15.51 -9.04
C SER A 552 -3.56 -15.31 -7.53
N GLY A 553 -2.40 -15.47 -6.91
CA GLY A 553 -2.26 -15.29 -5.48
C GLY A 553 -0.82 -15.24 -4.99
N GLY A 554 -0.68 -15.26 -3.67
CA GLY A 554 0.59 -15.09 -2.98
C GLY A 554 0.76 -15.89 -1.73
N PHE A 555 2.01 -15.95 -1.31
CA PHE A 555 2.44 -16.43 -0.01
C PHE A 555 2.78 -15.22 0.87
N TYR A 556 2.29 -15.25 2.11
CA TYR A 556 2.29 -14.11 3.02
C TYR A 556 2.92 -14.49 4.36
N GLY A 557 3.52 -13.48 5.00
CA GLY A 557 4.16 -13.61 6.32
C GLY A 557 5.49 -14.34 6.31
N LYS A 558 6.05 -14.57 7.50
CA LYS A 558 7.34 -15.25 7.66
C LYS A 558 7.24 -16.68 7.12
N ASN A 559 8.23 -17.10 6.33
CA ASN A 559 8.34 -18.47 5.78
C ASN A 559 7.07 -18.97 5.06
N ALA A 560 6.34 -18.08 4.38
CA ALA A 560 5.11 -18.41 3.65
C ALA A 560 4.05 -19.10 4.53
N ILE A 561 3.92 -18.70 5.79
CA ILE A 561 2.96 -19.33 6.71
C ILE A 561 1.50 -19.14 6.27
N GLU A 562 1.21 -18.06 5.56
CA GLU A 562 -0.12 -17.78 5.01
C GLU A 562 -0.07 -17.82 3.49
N MET A 563 -1.18 -18.14 2.86
CA MET A 563 -1.35 -17.96 1.43
C MET A 563 -2.77 -17.52 1.13
N GLY A 564 -2.96 -16.92 -0.04
CA GLY A 564 -4.25 -16.42 -0.45
C GLY A 564 -4.24 -16.01 -1.91
N GLY A 565 -5.42 -15.74 -2.45
CA GLY A 565 -5.54 -15.39 -3.85
C GLY A 565 -6.97 -15.12 -4.25
N SER A 566 -7.14 -14.92 -5.55
CA SER A 566 -8.42 -14.57 -6.14
C SER A 566 -8.54 -15.02 -7.57
N PHE A 567 -9.77 -15.19 -8.03
CA PHE A 567 -10.10 -15.31 -9.44
C PHE A 567 -11.45 -14.63 -9.71
N SER A 568 -11.63 -14.13 -10.92
CA SER A 568 -12.90 -13.54 -11.34
C SER A 568 -13.19 -13.72 -12.83
N GLY A 569 -14.46 -13.60 -13.19
CA GLY A 569 -14.96 -13.76 -14.54
C GLY A 569 -15.27 -15.21 -14.93
N ASN A 570 -15.28 -15.46 -16.23
CA ASN A 570 -15.37 -16.79 -16.82
C ASN A 570 -14.69 -16.76 -18.19
N THR A 571 -13.75 -17.67 -18.43
CA THR A 571 -12.97 -17.78 -19.66
C THR A 571 -13.55 -18.80 -20.64
N LEU A 572 -14.64 -19.49 -20.26
CA LEU A 572 -15.36 -20.38 -21.17
C LEU A 572 -16.20 -19.56 -22.17
N GLU A 573 -15.90 -19.70 -23.46
CA GLU A 573 -16.69 -19.09 -24.52
C GLU A 573 -18.11 -19.66 -24.56
N GLY A 574 -19.12 -18.79 -24.70
CA GLY A 574 -20.53 -19.18 -24.78
C GLY A 574 -21.23 -19.45 -23.44
N GLU A 575 -20.49 -19.48 -22.32
CA GLU A 575 -21.06 -19.61 -20.98
C GLU A 575 -21.39 -18.23 -20.38
N SER A 576 -22.63 -18.03 -19.92
CA SER A 576 -23.08 -16.76 -19.34
C SER A 576 -22.72 -16.57 -17.86
N GLY A 577 -22.32 -17.65 -17.19
CA GLY A 577 -21.97 -17.63 -15.78
C GLY A 577 -20.70 -16.84 -15.49
N LYS A 578 -20.65 -16.13 -14.36
CA LYS A 578 -19.45 -15.44 -13.86
C LYS A 578 -19.24 -15.72 -12.37
N ALA A 579 -17.99 -15.73 -11.92
CA ALA A 579 -17.67 -15.81 -10.50
C ALA A 579 -16.70 -14.71 -10.08
N ALA A 580 -16.75 -14.29 -8.82
CA ALA A 580 -15.70 -13.54 -8.14
C ALA A 580 -15.42 -14.27 -6.83
N VAL A 581 -14.15 -14.57 -6.55
CA VAL A 581 -13.75 -15.34 -5.37
C VAL A 581 -12.45 -14.78 -4.82
N VAL A 582 -12.39 -14.66 -3.50
CA VAL A 582 -11.17 -14.40 -2.71
C VAL A 582 -11.03 -15.47 -1.63
N PHE A 583 -9.80 -15.92 -1.37
CA PHE A 583 -9.53 -16.95 -0.37
C PHE A 583 -8.24 -16.67 0.38
N GLY A 584 -8.18 -17.18 1.61
CA GLY A 584 -7.00 -17.10 2.46
C GLY A 584 -6.91 -18.31 3.39
N THR A 585 -5.70 -18.80 3.56
CA THR A 585 -5.40 -20.04 4.29
C THR A 585 -4.09 -19.92 5.08
N LYS A 586 -3.99 -20.72 6.13
CA LYS A 586 -2.82 -20.82 7.01
C LYS A 586 -2.21 -22.21 6.93
N ARG A 587 -0.88 -22.28 6.95
CA ARG A 587 -0.13 -23.53 6.96
C ARG A 587 -0.48 -24.35 8.21
N GLN A 588 -0.59 -25.65 8.02
CA GLN A 588 -0.98 -26.60 9.05
C GLN A 588 0.18 -27.46 9.50
N GLN A 589 0.17 -27.82 10.78
CA GLN A 589 1.02 -28.86 11.35
C GLN A 589 0.19 -30.06 11.78
N LEU A 590 0.78 -31.25 11.71
CA LEU A 590 0.19 -32.49 12.21
C LEU A 590 0.14 -32.44 13.74
N VAL A 591 -1.05 -32.67 14.30
CA VAL A 591 -1.23 -32.90 15.74
C VAL A 591 -0.73 -34.32 16.02
N ARG A 592 0.38 -34.43 16.75
CA ARG A 592 0.97 -35.72 17.16
C ARG A 592 0.24 -36.33 18.33
#